data_AF-T1AD90-F1
#
_entry.id   AF-T1AD90-F1
#
_cell.length_a   1.000
_cell.length_b   1.000
_cell.length_c   1.000
_cell.angle_alpha   90.00
_cell.angle_beta   90.00
_cell.angle_gamma   90.00
#
_symmetry.space_group_name_H-M   'P 1'
#
loop_
_entity.id
_entity.type
_entity.pdbx_description
1 polymer ?
#
loop_
_entity_poly.entity_id
_entity_poly.type
_entity_poly.pdbx_seq_one_letter_code
_entity_poly.pdbx_strand_id
1 'polypeptide(L)' 'MSDPELPNLVVPGDYLGAAEQYLPGRGTYENRGRIYASVLGTPKVDPRDRTVRVDARNGIPEI' A
#
# COMPACT_ATOMS: atom_id res chain seq x y z
N MET A 1 -9.81 11.56 -13.95
CA MET A 1 -8.58 10.79 -13.67
C MET A 1 -9.05 9.53 -12.98
N SER A 2 -8.99 8.40 -13.67
CA SER A 2 -9.33 7.09 -13.12
C SER A 2 -8.32 6.75 -12.02
N ASP A 3 -8.77 6.21 -10.89
CA ASP A 3 -7.86 5.67 -9.87
C ASP A 3 -6.83 4.76 -10.54
N PRO A 4 -5.52 4.95 -10.31
CA PRO A 4 -4.51 4.10 -10.91
C PRO A 4 -4.75 2.67 -10.42
N GLU A 5 -4.92 1.73 -11.34
CA GLU A 5 -4.91 0.30 -11.00
C GLU A 5 -3.58 0.01 -10.32
N LEU A 6 -3.65 -0.47 -9.07
CA LEU A 6 -2.45 -0.81 -8.33
C LEU A 6 -1.67 -1.90 -9.09
N PRO A 7 -0.34 -1.78 -9.18
CA PRO A 7 0.46 -2.77 -9.88
C PRO A 7 0.42 -4.13 -9.15
N ASN A 8 0.59 -5.22 -9.90
CA ASN A 8 0.56 -6.59 -9.35
C ASN A 8 1.67 -6.87 -8.31
N LEU A 9 2.75 -6.09 -8.34
CA LEU A 9 3.89 -6.18 -7.44
C LEU A 9 4.44 -4.78 -7.17
N VAL A 10 4.78 -4.50 -5.92
CA VAL A 10 5.40 -3.25 -5.47
C VAL A 10 6.66 -3.52 -4.67
N VAL A 11 7.57 -2.55 -4.65
CA VAL A 11 8.77 -2.52 -3.81
C VAL A 11 8.68 -1.38 -2.78
N PRO A 12 9.47 -1.42 -1.69
CA PRO A 12 9.50 -0.33 -0.72
C PRO A 12 9.78 1.03 -1.37
N GLY A 13 8.92 2.01 -1.11
CA GLY A 13 8.96 3.34 -1.70
C GLY A 13 8.02 3.57 -2.88
N ASP A 14 7.39 2.52 -3.43
CA ASP A 14 6.37 2.67 -4.47
C ASP A 14 5.12 3.39 -3.93
N TYR A 15 4.60 4.33 -4.71
CA TYR A 15 3.39 5.09 -4.36
C TYR A 15 2.13 4.25 -4.56
N LEU A 16 1.25 4.26 -3.56
CA LEU A 16 0.02 3.47 -3.56
C LEU A 16 -1.25 4.32 -3.53
N GLY A 17 -1.17 5.59 -3.17
CA GLY A 17 -2.34 6.47 -3.10
C GLY A 17 -2.17 7.66 -2.17
N ALA A 18 -3.17 8.55 -2.16
CA ALA A 18 -3.23 9.68 -1.25
C ALA A 18 -3.99 9.30 0.02
N ALA A 19 -3.54 9.79 1.17
CA ALA A 19 -4.20 9.60 2.47
C ALA A 19 -5.60 10.25 2.54
N GLU A 20 -5.91 11.15 1.61
CA GLU A 20 -7.25 11.74 1.43
C GLU A 20 -8.27 10.73 0.88
N GLN A 21 -7.79 9.67 0.22
CA GLN A 21 -8.61 8.71 -0.51
C GLN A 21 -8.58 7.31 0.10
N TYR A 22 -7.47 6.98 0.77
CA TYR A 22 -7.16 5.65 1.27
C TYR A 22 -6.60 5.72 2.68
N LEU A 23 -6.79 4.65 3.44
CA LEU A 23 -6.18 4.47 4.76
C LEU A 23 -4.90 3.61 4.64
N PRO A 24 -3.78 3.98 5.28
CA PRO A 24 -2.57 3.15 5.27
C PRO A 24 -2.77 1.90 6.14
N GLY A 25 -2.56 0.73 5.56
CA GLY A 25 -2.63 -0.57 6.22
C GLY A 25 -1.27 -1.26 6.37
N ARG A 26 -1.28 -2.55 6.72
CA ARG A 26 -0.06 -3.36 6.88
C ARG A 26 0.79 -3.35 5.61
N GLY A 27 2.11 -3.23 5.78
CA GLY A 27 3.05 -3.22 4.65
C GLY A 27 3.09 -1.88 3.90
N THR A 28 2.56 -0.82 4.51
CA THR A 28 2.60 0.54 3.97
C THR A 28 3.09 1.52 5.02
N TYR A 29 3.48 2.71 4.59
CA TYR A 29 3.70 3.86 5.46
C TYR A 29 3.16 5.12 4.80
N GLU A 30 2.80 6.11 5.61
CA GLU A 30 2.43 7.43 5.13
C GLU A 30 3.62 8.39 5.24
N ASN A 31 3.82 9.21 4.22
CA ASN A 31 4.75 10.34 4.26
C ASN A 31 4.12 11.53 3.52
N ARG A 32 3.89 12.63 4.25
CA ARG A 32 3.30 13.88 3.72
C ARG A 32 1.97 13.65 2.97
N GLY A 33 1.04 12.90 3.56
CA GLY A 33 -0.28 12.63 2.97
C GLY A 33 -0.26 11.67 1.79
N ARG A 34 0.86 11.00 1.52
CA ARG A 34 1.00 9.99 0.47
C ARG A 34 1.36 8.65 1.09
N ILE A 35 0.71 7.60 0.61
CA ILE A 35 0.89 6.23 1.09
C ILE A 35 1.85 5.51 0.15
N TYR A 36 2.81 4.83 0.75
CA TYR A 36 3.88 4.12 0.06
C TYR A 36 3.98 2.68 0.55
N ALA A 37 4.44 1.78 -0.31
CA ALA A 37 4.79 0.43 0.09
C ALA A 37 6.00 0.44 1.04
N SER A 38 5.95 -0.36 2.10
CA SER A 38 7.07 -0.56 3.04
C SER A 38 7.76 -1.91 2.84
N VAL A 39 7.17 -2.82 2.07
CA VAL A 39 7.65 -4.18 1.81
C VAL A 39 7.49 -4.54 0.33
N LEU A 40 8.26 -5.54 -0.12
CA LEU A 40 8.05 -6.19 -1.41
C LEU A 40 6.78 -7.06 -1.34
N GLY A 41 5.82 -6.83 -2.22
CA GLY A 41 4.58 -7.63 -2.19
C GLY A 41 3.51 -7.20 -3.18
N THR A 42 2.31 -7.75 -3.01
CA THR A 42 1.15 -7.40 -3.84
C THR A 42 0.25 -6.43 -3.07
N PRO A 43 0.02 -5.22 -3.60
CA PRO A 43 -0.86 -4.25 -2.97
C PRO A 43 -2.33 -4.65 -3.16
N LYS A 44 -3.16 -4.37 -2.15
CA LYS A 44 -4.61 -4.61 -2.16
C LYS A 44 -5.32 -3.47 -1.47
N VAL A 45 -6.49 -3.11 -2.00
CA VAL A 45 -7.43 -2.19 -1.34
C VAL A 45 -8.54 -3.02 -0.73
N ASP A 46 -8.83 -2.80 0.55
CA ASP A 46 -10.06 -3.30 1.16
C ASP A 46 -11.22 -2.41 0.72
N PRO A 47 -12.23 -2.95 0.00
CA PRO A 47 -13.33 -2.15 -0.52
C PRO A 47 -14.26 -1.61 0.57
N ARG A 48 -14.18 -2.10 1.81
CA ARG A 48 -15.08 -1.70 2.91
C ARG A 48 -14.71 -0.36 3.51
N ASP A 49 -13.42 -0.11 3.68
CA ASP A 49 -12.87 1.06 4.37
C ASP A 49 -11.81 1.80 3.55
N ARG A 50 -11.51 1.33 2.34
CA ARG A 50 -10.45 1.84 1.45
C ARG A 50 -9.06 1.74 2.06
N THR A 51 -8.82 0.78 2.96
CA THR A 51 -7.49 0.50 3.48
C THR A 51 -6.59 -0.11 2.40
N VAL A 52 -5.46 0.52 2.13
CA VAL A 52 -4.42 0.04 1.23
C VAL A 52 -3.37 -0.72 2.03
N ARG A 53 -3.14 -1.98 1.68
CA ARG A 53 -2.14 -2.85 2.33
C ARG A 53 -1.28 -3.56 1.30
N VAL A 54 -0.10 -4.01 1.69
CA VAL A 54 0.78 -4.83 0.85
C VAL A 54 0.97 -6.20 1.49
N ASP A 55 0.51 -7.24 0.78
CA ASP A 55 0.76 -8.63 1.17
C ASP A 55 2.18 -9.00 0.77
N ALA A 56 3.06 -9.14 1.77
CA ALA A 56 4.48 -9.40 1.54
C ALA A 56 4.72 -10.72 0.82
N ARG A 57 5.60 -10.71 -0.18
CA ARG A 57 5.91 -11.92 -0.96
C ARG A 57 6.67 -12.97 -0.15
N ASN A 58 7.49 -12.53 0.81
CA ASN A 58 8.15 -13.34 1.83
C ASN A 58 7.89 -12.67 3.18
N GLY A 59 7.69 -13.46 4.25
CA GLY A 59 7.21 -12.98 5.56
C GLY A 59 7.91 -11.70 6.02
N ILE A 60 7.10 -10.70 6.38
CA ILE A 60 7.61 -9.49 7.05
C ILE A 60 8.31 -9.99 8.32
N PRO A 61 9.61 -9.71 8.53
CA PRO A 61 10.28 -10.10 9.76
C PRO A 61 9.49 -9.51 10.94
N GLU A 62 9.02 -10.37 11.84
CA GLU A 62 8.54 -9.92 13.14
C GLU A 62 9.79 -9.51 13.92
N ILE A 63 9.89 -8.23 14.25
CA ILE A 63 10.96 -7.65 15.08
C ILE A 63 10.40 -7.44 16.48
#